data_AF-A0A8S3BQU7-F1
#
_entry.id   AF-A0A8S3BQU7-F1
#
_cell.length_a   1.000
_cell.length_b   1.000
_cell.length_c   1.000
_cell.angle_alpha   90.00
_cell.angle_beta   90.00
_cell.angle_gamma   90.00
#
_symmetry.space_group_name_H-M   'P 1'
#
loop_
_entity.id
_entity.type
_entity.pdbx_description
1 polymer ?
#
loop_
_entity_poly.entity_id
_entity_poly.type
_entity_poly.pdbx_seq_one_letter_code
_entity_poly.pdbx_strand_id
1 'polypeptide(L)'
;AVRETFNININGVLNTVLPLIEIKGVKQIAIVSSQAAYAIFTSPIYGTTKQCVLSLGFDLRRRLAKDNIAVNVISPGPIAT
;
A
#
# COMPACT_ATOMS: atom_id res chain seq x y z
N ALA A 1 19.46 -2.40 3.68
CA ALA A 1 18.84 -2.73 2.38
C ALA A 1 17.56 -3.58 2.51
N VAL A 2 17.56 -4.93 2.41
CA VAL A 2 16.29 -5.72 2.34
C VAL A 2 15.34 -5.44 3.50
N ARG A 3 15.76 -5.72 4.75
CA ARG A 3 14.93 -5.54 5.95
C ARG A 3 14.50 -4.10 6.15
N GLU A 4 15.37 -3.17 5.81
CA GLU A 4 15.14 -1.74 5.91
C GLU A 4 14.08 -1.26 4.92
N THR A 5 14.15 -1.68 3.64
CA THR A 5 13.13 -1.36 2.64
C THR A 5 11.77 -1.95 3.02
N PHE A 6 11.74 -3.16 3.61
CA PHE A 6 10.51 -3.75 4.14
C PHE A 6 9.97 -2.97 5.34
N ASN A 7 10.82 -2.57 6.28
CA ASN A 7 10.41 -1.75 7.42
C ASN A 7 9.83 -0.41 6.97
N ILE A 8 10.45 0.25 5.99
CA ILE A 8 9.96 1.54 5.48
C ILE A 8 8.63 1.34 4.74
N ASN A 9 8.61 0.45 3.74
CA ASN A 9 7.47 0.39 2.81
C ASN A 9 6.29 -0.42 3.35
N ILE A 10 6.53 -1.51 4.09
CA ILE A 10 5.46 -2.39 4.60
C ILE A 10 5.07 -1.97 6.00
N ASN A 11 6.03 -1.94 6.94
CA ASN A 11 5.68 -1.57 8.32
C ASN A 11 5.23 -0.10 8.41
N GLY A 12 5.78 0.80 7.60
CA GLY A 12 5.27 2.17 7.48
C GLY A 12 3.79 2.23 7.05
N VAL A 13 3.37 1.39 6.10
CA VAL A 13 1.96 1.30 5.68
C VAL A 13 1.10 0.66 6.79
N LEU A 14 1.56 -0.41 7.43
CA LEU A 14 0.81 -1.05 8.52
C LEU A 14 0.61 -0.11 9.71
N ASN A 15 1.66 0.61 10.10
CA ASN A 15 1.63 1.55 11.22
C ASN A 15 0.73 2.77 10.97
N THR A 16 0.28 3.00 9.73
CA THR A 16 -0.63 4.10 9.39
C THR A 16 -2.04 3.60 9.08
N VAL A 17 -2.18 2.52 8.31
CA VAL A 17 -3.49 2.01 7.88
C VAL A 17 -4.22 1.30 9.02
N LEU A 18 -3.54 0.50 9.85
CA LEU A 18 -4.18 -0.24 10.94
C LEU A 18 -4.83 0.67 12.00
N PRO A 19 -4.20 1.76 12.49
CA PRO A 19 -4.92 2.67 13.37
C PRO A 19 -5.98 3.48 12.63
N LEU A 20 -5.79 3.81 11.34
CA LEU A 20 -6.75 4.60 10.56
C LEU A 20 -8.10 3.91 10.42
N ILE A 21 -8.14 2.59 10.25
CA ILE A 21 -9.40 1.84 10.08
C ILE A 21 -10.25 1.79 11.36
N GLU A 22 -9.65 2.06 12.53
CA GLU A 22 -10.36 2.13 13.81
C GLU A 22 -10.96 3.53 14.08
N ILE A 23 -10.57 4.54 13.30
CA ILE A 23 -11.06 5.92 13.46
C ILE A 23 -12.48 6.03 12.88
N LYS A 24 -13.43 6.45 13.72
CA LYS A 24 -14.81 6.71 13.28
C LYS A 24 -14.86 7.83 12.25
N GLY A 25 -15.64 7.62 11.19
CA GLY A 25 -15.90 8.64 10.15
C GLY A 25 -14.94 8.62 8.96
N VAL A 26 -13.91 7.75 8.98
CA VAL A 26 -13.13 7.46 7.79
C VAL A 26 -14.04 6.81 6.75
N LYS A 27 -14.01 7.31 5.51
CA LYS A 27 -14.78 6.76 4.38
C LYS A 27 -13.90 6.36 3.20
N GLN A 28 -12.65 6.82 3.18
CA GLN A 28 -11.74 6.60 2.07
C GLN A 28 -10.31 6.46 2.57
N ILE A 29 -9.60 5.46 2.04
CA ILE A 29 -8.17 5.24 2.23
C ILE A 29 -7.53 5.17 0.84
N ALA A 30 -6.44 5.92 0.63
CA ALA A 30 -5.63 5.85 -0.58
C ALA A 30 -4.22 5.39 -0.21
N ILE A 31 -3.78 4.28 -0.80
CA ILE A 31 -2.48 3.66 -0.52
C ILE A 31 -1.59 3.80 -1.75
N VAL A 32 -0.37 4.30 -1.58
CA VAL A 32 0.57 4.51 -2.69
C VAL A 32 1.49 3.31 -2.85
N SER A 33 1.29 2.56 -3.93
CA SER A 33 2.19 1.52 -4.41
C SER A 33 3.14 2.09 -5.50
N SER A 34 3.34 1.38 -6.62
CA SER A 34 4.18 1.75 -7.76
C SER A 34 3.86 0.82 -8.94
N GLN A 35 4.10 1.26 -10.18
CA GLN A 35 4.14 0.36 -11.33
C GLN A 35 5.18 -0.77 -11.17
N ALA A 36 6.21 -0.56 -10.34
CA ALA A 36 7.17 -1.60 -9.96
C ALA A 36 6.56 -2.81 -9.23
N ALA A 37 5.30 -2.73 -8.78
CA ALA A 37 4.57 -3.85 -8.21
C ALA A 37 4.10 -4.88 -9.25
N TYR A 38 4.03 -4.50 -10.53
CA TYR A 38 3.44 -5.33 -11.60
C TYR A 38 4.47 -5.96 -12.53
N ALA A 39 5.72 -5.49 -12.50
CA ALA A 39 6.77 -5.94 -13.39
C ALA A 39 8.14 -5.89 -12.70
N ILE A 40 9.11 -6.62 -13.27
CA ILE A 40 10.49 -6.55 -12.81
C ILE A 40 11.04 -5.17 -13.19
N PHE A 41 11.27 -4.34 -12.19
CA PHE A 41 11.91 -3.03 -12.33
C PHE A 41 13.33 -3.06 -11.74
N THR A 42 14.02 -1.92 -11.85
CA THR A 42 15.43 -1.70 -11.48
C THR A 42 15.84 -2.18 -10.08
N SER A 43 14.90 -2.31 -9.12
CA SER A 43 15.16 -2.87 -7.79
C SER A 43 14.15 -3.98 -7.45
N PRO A 44 14.59 -5.26 -7.35
CA PRO A 44 13.70 -6.38 -7.06
C PRO A 44 13.09 -6.28 -5.65
N ILE A 45 13.86 -5.79 -4.68
CA ILE A 45 13.39 -5.63 -3.29
C ILE A 45 12.29 -4.56 -3.24
N TYR A 46 12.50 -3.41 -3.89
CA TYR A 46 11.50 -2.35 -3.95
C TYR A 46 10.21 -2.85 -4.59
N GLY A 47 10.30 -3.50 -5.76
CA GLY A 47 9.15 -4.11 -6.46
C GLY A 47 8.37 -5.06 -5.56
N THR A 48 9.06 -5.99 -4.89
CA THR A 48 8.44 -6.93 -3.93
C THR A 48 7.69 -6.19 -2.81
N THR A 49 8.27 -5.15 -2.21
CA THR A 49 7.57 -4.40 -1.17
C THR A 49 6.33 -3.68 -1.70
N LYS A 50 6.39 -3.12 -2.92
CA LYS A 50 5.26 -2.45 -3.55
C LYS A 50 4.17 -3.43 -3.99
N GLN A 51 4.53 -4.65 -4.39
CA GLN A 51 3.57 -5.72 -4.64
C GLN A 51 2.87 -6.17 -3.36
N CYS A 52 3.59 -6.26 -2.23
CA CYS A 52 2.96 -6.54 -0.93
C CYS A 52 1.93 -5.46 -0.56
N VAL A 53 2.29 -4.18 -0.68
CA VAL A 53 1.38 -3.05 -0.44
C VAL A 53 0.17 -3.08 -1.38
N LEU A 54 0.37 -3.44 -2.65
CA LEU A 54 -0.70 -3.58 -3.63
C LEU A 54 -1.70 -4.67 -3.24
N SER A 55 -1.20 -5.86 -2.93
CA SER A 55 -2.03 -7.00 -2.49
C SER A 55 -2.80 -6.65 -1.22
N LEU A 56 -2.13 -6.06 -0.23
CA LEU A 56 -2.74 -5.62 1.02
C LEU A 56 -3.92 -4.66 0.77
N GLY A 57 -3.73 -3.66 -0.10
CA GLY A 57 -4.79 -2.70 -0.42
C GLY A 57 -6.00 -3.34 -1.12
N PHE A 58 -5.79 -4.36 -1.96
CA PHE A 58 -6.89 -5.11 -2.57
C PHE A 58 -7.69 -5.92 -1.56
N ASP A 59 -7.00 -6.60 -0.64
CA ASP A 59 -7.66 -7.38 0.42
C ASP A 59 -8.40 -6.46 1.40
N LEU A 60 -7.79 -5.32 1.76
CA LEU A 60 -8.43 -4.31 2.61
C LEU A 60 -9.67 -3.69 1.96
N ARG A 61 -9.65 -3.43 0.65
CA ARG A 61 -10.84 -2.96 -0.07
C ARG A 61 -12.02 -3.91 0.13
N ARG A 62 -11.78 -5.21 -0.06
CA ARG A 62 -12.83 -6.23 0.13
C ARG A 62 -13.27 -6.29 1.59
N ARG A 63 -12.32 -6.28 2.53
CA ARG A 63 -12.59 -6.40 3.97
C ARG A 63 -13.40 -5.21 4.50
N LEU A 64 -13.04 -3.99 4.13
CA LEU A 64 -13.58 -2.75 4.70
C LEU A 64 -14.80 -2.21 3.94
N ALA A 65 -15.17 -2.81 2.81
CA ALA A 65 -16.38 -2.46 2.08
C ALA A 65 -17.64 -2.58 2.96
N LYS A 66 -17.69 -3.59 3.85
CA LYS A 66 -18.79 -3.79 4.82
C LYS A 66 -18.90 -2.65 5.85
N ASP A 67 -17.78 -1.97 6.10
CA ASP A 67 -17.66 -0.85 7.05
C ASP A 67 -17.87 0.50 6.33
N ASN A 68 -18.28 0.47 5.05
CA ASN A 68 -18.47 1.64 4.18
C ASN A 68 -17.19 2.50 4.01
N ILE A 69 -16.03 1.84 4.00
CA ILE A 69 -14.73 2.46 3.73
C ILE A 69 -14.23 2.00 2.37
N ALA A 70 -14.07 2.94 1.45
CA ALA A 70 -13.44 2.69 0.16
C ALA A 70 -11.91 2.67 0.29
N VAL A 71 -11.25 1.73 -0.39
CA VAL A 71 -9.78 1.64 -0.42
C VAL A 71 -9.29 1.63 -1.85
N ASN A 72 -8.42 2.57 -2.21
CA ASN A 72 -7.83 2.67 -3.53
C ASN A 72 -6.31 2.54 -3.44
N VAL A 73 -5.72 1.74 -4.33
CA VAL A 73 -4.26 1.65 -4.45
C VAL A 73 -3.85 2.41 -5.69
N ILE A 74 -2.97 3.39 -5.52
CA ILE A 74 -2.42 4.22 -6.59
C ILE A 74 -1.06 3.64 -6.95
N SER A 75 -0.81 3.38 -8.24
CA SER A 75 0.44 2.78 -8.71
C SER A 75 1.13 3.69 -9.72
N PRO A 76 1.92 4.68 -9.25
CA PRO A 76 2.53 5.64 -10.16
C PRO A 76 3.69 5.04 -10.96
N GLY A 77 3.90 5.59 -12.17
CA GLY A 77 5.12 5.41 -12.94
C GLY A 77 6.23 6.36 -12.45
N PRO A 78 7.24 6.64 -13.28
CA PRO A 78 8.25 7.66 -12.99
C PRO A 78 7.61 9.04 -12.79
N ILE A 79 7.99 9.73 -11.71
CA ILE A 79 7.55 11.08 -11.38
C ILE A 79 8.82 11.91 -11.12
N ALA A 80 8.86 13.15 -11.59
CA ALA A 80 9.87 14.12 -11.16
C ALA A 80 9.51 14.62 -9.75
N THR A 81 10.27 14.16 -8.75
CA THR A 81 10.08 14.47 -7.32
C THR A 81 11.33 15.10 -6.74
#